data_AF-A0A4Y8CGK1-F1
#
_entry.id   AF-A0A4Y8CGK1-F1
#
_cell.length_a   1.000
_cell.length_b   1.000
_cell.length_c   1.000
_cell.angle_alpha   90.00
_cell.angle_beta   90.00
_cell.angle_gamma   90.00
#
_symmetry.space_group_name_H-M   'P 1'
#
loop_
_entity.id
_entity.type
_entity.pdbx_description
1 polymer ?
#
loop_
_entity_poly.entity_id
_entity_poly.type
_entity_poly.pdbx_seq_one_letter_code
_entity_poly.pdbx_strand_id
1 'polypeptide(L)'
;MRLSKTLCMALLAGSTLLAPNVLMAMGGPSGAKIDWQIQGQIGAIKMNPYGLSPLTAIIMDNGYVLSDIKVTIVPKPNGQTISYNVNSKMAKTYGGIPIFGLYPSYLNTVKVSYTKTANGKSQKVIDEIYKITTPGVSIEPSGSTDQRGTPFENVKVLKMDPKFSDRLYLVNNAPGKQSGKGSQSVWNNPVGGAMEWDENSNVFIIDTKGEIRWYFDNDKLMNWDNIYNRGIMMGFHQNKDGALTWGFGQRYVKYDILGREIFNRKLPAAYIDFSHAMDNMQNGHYLLRVASANTLRPDGKHVRTVRDTIVEVDENGNVVDDWRLYEILDPYRSTIIKALDQGAVCLNIDASKAGKTLSD
;
A
#
# COMPACT_ATOMS: atom_id res chain seq x y z
N MET A 1 -68.04 68.08 20.51
CA MET A 1 -68.53 68.21 19.11
C MET A 1 -67.38 67.81 18.18
N ARG A 2 -67.62 66.79 17.35
CA ARG A 2 -66.95 66.39 16.09
C ARG A 2 -65.44 66.07 16.03
N LEU A 3 -65.19 64.85 15.57
CA LEU A 3 -63.95 64.28 15.03
C LEU A 3 -63.51 64.91 13.69
N SER A 4 -62.20 64.84 13.40
CA SER A 4 -61.60 64.74 12.05
C SER A 4 -60.11 64.33 12.18
N LYS A 5 -59.73 63.04 12.04
CA LYS A 5 -58.94 62.44 10.92
C LYS A 5 -58.12 63.48 10.11
N THR A 6 -56.80 63.39 9.85
CA THR A 6 -55.95 62.27 9.39
C THR A 6 -54.46 62.70 9.35
N LEU A 7 -53.53 61.73 9.44
CA LEU A 7 -52.20 61.65 8.79
C LEU A 7 -51.00 62.49 9.30
N CYS A 8 -49.97 61.82 9.85
CA CYS A 8 -48.62 61.64 9.27
C CYS A 8 -47.50 61.45 10.35
N MET A 9 -46.69 60.40 10.11
CA MET A 9 -45.28 60.18 10.49
C MET A 9 -44.67 60.88 11.72
N ALA A 10 -44.14 60.09 12.66
CA ALA A 10 -42.68 59.94 12.90
C ALA A 10 -42.40 59.30 14.27
N LEU A 11 -41.53 58.28 14.25
CA LEU A 11 -40.54 57.88 15.27
C LEU A 11 -40.87 58.02 16.77
N LEU A 12 -40.88 56.88 17.48
CA LEU A 12 -40.11 56.60 18.71
C LEU A 12 -40.59 55.22 19.22
N ALA A 13 -39.85 54.16 18.90
CA ALA A 13 -38.82 53.57 19.76
C ALA A 13 -39.42 52.81 20.95
N GLY A 14 -39.23 51.48 20.96
CA GLY A 14 -39.48 50.69 22.15
C GLY A 14 -39.69 49.21 21.90
N SER A 15 -38.61 48.45 22.04
CA SER A 15 -38.60 47.00 22.33
C SER A 15 -39.15 46.06 21.26
N THR A 16 -38.44 45.93 20.14
CA THR A 16 -38.36 44.62 19.48
C THR A 16 -37.45 43.73 20.32
N LEU A 17 -38.02 42.59 20.75
CA LEU A 17 -37.30 41.47 21.35
C LEU A 17 -36.09 41.12 20.48
N LEU A 18 -34.90 41.51 20.93
CA LEU A 18 -33.65 40.93 20.49
C LEU A 18 -33.60 39.53 21.10
N ALA A 19 -34.18 38.56 20.39
CA ALA A 19 -33.73 37.19 20.55
C ALA A 19 -32.21 37.20 20.31
N PRO A 20 -31.39 36.69 21.24
CA PRO A 20 -29.98 36.51 20.94
C PRO A 20 -29.93 35.53 19.79
N ASN A 21 -29.61 36.03 18.59
CA ASN A 21 -29.06 35.21 17.54
C ASN A 21 -27.88 34.50 18.19
N VAL A 22 -28.08 33.22 18.52
CA VAL A 22 -26.98 32.31 18.80
C VAL A 22 -26.22 32.26 17.50
N LEU A 23 -25.29 33.20 17.34
CA LEU A 23 -24.17 33.11 16.44
C LEU A 23 -23.53 31.77 16.78
N MET A 24 -23.89 30.76 16.01
CA MET A 24 -23.16 29.51 15.92
C MET A 24 -21.79 29.92 15.43
N ALA A 25 -20.90 30.25 16.38
CA ALA A 25 -19.48 30.38 16.11
C ALA A 25 -19.05 29.02 15.57
N MET A 26 -19.02 28.91 14.24
CA MET A 26 -18.21 27.93 13.56
C MET A 26 -16.80 28.19 14.09
N GLY A 27 -16.32 27.28 14.93
CA GLY A 27 -15.03 27.43 15.59
C GLY A 27 -13.99 27.74 14.53
N GLY A 28 -13.27 28.85 14.71
CA GLY A 28 -12.14 29.15 13.83
C GLY A 28 -11.07 28.06 13.94
N PRO A 29 -10.06 28.06 13.04
CA PRO A 29 -9.00 27.05 13.00
C PRO A 29 -8.14 26.95 14.28
N SER A 30 -8.34 27.85 15.23
CA SER A 30 -7.62 27.89 16.51
C SER A 30 -8.63 28.08 17.64
N GLY A 31 -9.03 26.97 18.26
CA GLY A 31 -9.96 26.95 19.40
C GLY A 31 -10.00 25.56 20.04
N ALA A 32 -10.43 25.47 21.29
CA ALA A 32 -10.46 24.21 22.05
C ALA A 32 -11.56 23.22 21.58
N LYS A 33 -12.43 23.65 20.66
CA LYS A 33 -13.56 22.85 20.17
C LYS A 33 -13.14 22.05 18.93
N ILE A 34 -13.28 20.73 19.01
CA ILE A 34 -13.19 19.84 17.85
C ILE A 34 -14.55 19.86 17.12
N ASP A 35 -14.52 20.03 15.79
CA ASP A 35 -15.70 20.04 14.92
C ASP A 35 -15.88 18.73 14.12
N TRP A 36 -15.02 17.74 14.34
CA TRP A 36 -15.11 16.44 13.70
C TRP A 36 -16.28 15.60 14.22
N GLN A 37 -16.89 14.82 13.33
CA GLN A 37 -17.87 13.83 13.73
C GLN A 37 -17.21 12.68 14.51
N ILE A 38 -17.68 12.47 15.73
CA ILE A 38 -17.30 11.36 16.60
C ILE A 38 -18.47 10.38 16.70
N GLN A 39 -18.25 9.10 16.36
CA GLN A 39 -19.30 8.06 16.42
C GLN A 39 -19.36 7.35 17.78
N GLY A 40 -18.24 7.30 18.51
CA GLY A 40 -18.08 6.52 19.74
C GLY A 40 -17.43 7.33 20.86
N GLN A 41 -16.67 6.65 21.72
CA GLN A 41 -16.11 7.27 22.93
C GLN A 41 -14.70 7.84 22.80
N ILE A 42 -14.07 7.65 21.64
CA ILE A 42 -12.77 8.22 21.26
C ILE A 42 -12.93 9.13 20.05
N GLY A 43 -11.90 9.29 19.22
CA GLY A 43 -11.83 10.33 18.19
C GLY A 43 -12.57 10.00 16.90
N ALA A 44 -12.45 10.94 15.95
CA ALA A 44 -13.00 10.75 14.62
C ALA A 44 -12.25 9.67 13.83
N ILE A 45 -12.85 9.24 12.73
CA ILE A 45 -12.32 8.19 11.86
C ILE A 45 -11.54 8.84 10.72
N LYS A 46 -10.24 8.55 10.64
CA LYS A 46 -9.37 8.99 9.55
C LYS A 46 -9.23 7.86 8.52
N MET A 47 -9.86 8.01 7.36
CA MET A 47 -9.76 7.07 6.25
C MET A 47 -8.41 7.20 5.53
N ASN A 48 -7.89 6.07 5.02
CA ASN A 48 -6.66 6.00 4.21
C ASN A 48 -5.55 6.93 4.74
N PRO A 49 -5.11 6.73 6.00
CA PRO A 49 -4.40 7.75 6.76
C PRO A 49 -3.07 8.20 6.15
N TYR A 50 -2.47 7.36 5.30
CA TYR A 50 -1.20 7.60 4.59
C TYR A 50 -1.36 7.64 3.05
N GLY A 51 -2.59 7.61 2.55
CA GLY A 51 -2.88 7.77 1.12
C GLY A 51 -2.70 6.52 0.24
N LEU A 52 -2.03 5.48 0.72
CA LEU A 52 -1.63 4.29 -0.05
C LEU A 52 -2.44 3.01 0.23
N SER A 53 -3.36 3.01 1.21
CA SER A 53 -4.14 1.82 1.57
C SER A 53 -5.61 2.18 1.81
N PRO A 54 -6.41 2.36 0.73
CA PRO A 54 -7.76 2.93 0.82
C PRO A 54 -8.78 2.12 1.63
N LEU A 55 -8.53 0.82 1.85
CA LEU A 55 -9.36 -0.07 2.66
C LEU A 55 -8.89 -0.16 4.12
N THR A 56 -8.29 0.92 4.61
CA THR A 56 -7.82 1.05 5.99
C THR A 56 -8.26 2.38 6.60
N ALA A 57 -8.27 2.44 7.92
CA ALA A 57 -8.62 3.64 8.68
C ALA A 57 -7.89 3.69 10.02
N ILE A 58 -7.97 4.82 10.71
CA ILE A 58 -7.62 4.96 12.12
C ILE A 58 -8.82 5.53 12.86
N ILE A 59 -9.25 4.90 13.94
CA ILE A 59 -10.15 5.53 14.91
C ILE A 59 -9.27 6.29 15.89
N MET A 60 -9.24 7.63 15.78
CA MET A 60 -8.28 8.46 16.51
C MET A 60 -8.46 8.34 18.02
N ASP A 61 -7.38 8.51 18.79
CA ASP A 61 -7.40 8.30 20.23
C ASP A 61 -8.09 9.42 21.02
N ASN A 62 -8.32 10.59 20.42
CA ASN A 62 -8.88 11.79 21.06
C ASN A 62 -8.13 12.20 22.35
N GLY A 63 -6.81 12.01 22.38
CA GLY A 63 -5.97 12.32 23.53
C GLY A 63 -6.02 11.29 24.66
N TYR A 64 -6.75 10.18 24.49
CA TYR A 64 -6.72 9.07 25.44
C TYR A 64 -5.49 8.18 25.22
N VAL A 65 -4.92 7.67 26.30
CA VAL A 65 -3.96 6.56 26.21
C VAL A 65 -4.74 5.26 26.07
N LEU A 66 -4.51 4.52 24.97
CA LEU A 66 -5.23 3.29 24.66
C LEU A 66 -4.41 2.02 24.98
N SER A 67 -5.06 1.02 25.55
CA SER A 67 -4.51 -0.33 25.81
C SER A 67 -5.57 -1.42 25.62
N ASP A 68 -5.15 -2.69 25.66
CA ASP A 68 -6.03 -3.86 25.58
C ASP A 68 -6.98 -3.85 24.37
N ILE A 69 -6.44 -3.40 23.23
CA ILE A 69 -7.23 -3.11 22.05
C ILE A 69 -7.44 -4.39 21.25
N LYS A 70 -8.70 -4.68 20.95
CA LYS A 70 -9.15 -5.73 20.03
C LYS A 70 -10.06 -5.13 18.98
N VAL A 71 -9.79 -5.45 17.71
CA VAL A 71 -10.58 -5.02 16.57
C VAL A 71 -11.24 -6.24 15.93
N THR A 72 -12.49 -6.10 15.52
CA THR A 72 -13.22 -7.12 14.75
C THR A 72 -13.98 -6.47 13.61
N ILE A 73 -13.62 -6.81 12.38
CA ILE A 73 -14.37 -6.45 11.18
C ILE A 73 -15.51 -7.45 11.03
N VAL A 74 -16.75 -6.97 11.19
CA VAL A 74 -17.95 -7.80 11.04
C VAL A 74 -18.10 -8.16 9.56
N PRO A 75 -18.38 -9.44 9.22
CA PRO A 75 -18.52 -9.87 7.85
C PRO A 75 -19.77 -9.26 7.21
N LYS A 76 -19.68 -8.94 5.91
CA LYS A 76 -20.87 -8.77 5.07
C LYS A 76 -21.58 -10.13 4.90
N PRO A 77 -22.83 -10.20 4.40
CA PRO A 77 -23.47 -11.48 4.09
C PRO A 77 -22.56 -12.37 3.23
N ASN A 78 -22.38 -13.64 3.63
CA ASN A 78 -21.47 -14.61 3.02
C ASN A 78 -19.96 -14.29 3.11
N GLY A 79 -19.58 -13.23 3.83
CA GLY A 79 -18.19 -12.82 4.04
C GLY A 79 -17.47 -13.54 5.18
N GLN A 80 -16.26 -13.08 5.49
CA GLN A 80 -15.39 -13.59 6.54
C GLN A 80 -15.10 -12.52 7.60
N THR A 81 -15.13 -12.92 8.87
CA THR A 81 -14.72 -12.08 10.01
C THR A 81 -13.19 -11.96 10.02
N ILE A 82 -12.68 -10.74 10.26
CA ILE A 82 -11.26 -10.52 10.58
C ILE A 82 -11.19 -9.97 12.01
N SER A 83 -10.39 -10.59 12.88
CA SER A 83 -10.20 -10.12 14.25
C SER A 83 -8.72 -10.16 14.63
N TYR A 84 -8.25 -9.12 15.30
CA TYR A 84 -6.85 -8.98 15.72
C TYR A 84 -6.73 -8.06 16.94
N ASN A 85 -5.62 -8.22 17.66
CA ASN A 85 -5.25 -7.32 18.75
C ASN A 85 -4.31 -6.23 18.23
N VAL A 86 -4.41 -5.05 18.84
CA VAL A 86 -3.48 -3.95 18.58
C VAL A 86 -2.72 -3.68 19.87
N ASN A 87 -1.39 -3.74 19.79
CA ASN A 87 -0.56 -3.40 20.95
C ASN A 87 -0.51 -1.87 21.15
N SER A 88 -0.19 -1.45 22.38
CA SER A 88 -0.15 -0.02 22.74
C SER A 88 0.91 0.78 21.97
N LYS A 89 2.00 0.14 21.54
CA LYS A 89 3.01 0.79 20.69
C LYS A 89 2.41 1.20 19.34
N MET A 90 1.63 0.33 18.70
CA MET A 90 0.99 0.65 17.43
C MET A 90 -0.10 1.71 17.62
N ALA A 91 -0.89 1.64 18.69
CA ALA A 91 -1.89 2.66 18.98
C ALA A 91 -1.28 4.07 19.12
N LYS A 92 -0.14 4.17 19.83
CA LYS A 92 0.63 5.42 19.93
C LYS A 92 1.24 5.86 18.60
N THR A 93 1.78 4.91 17.83
CA THR A 93 2.40 5.19 16.52
C THR A 93 1.41 5.86 15.56
N TYR A 94 0.15 5.43 15.61
CA TYR A 94 -0.90 5.91 14.71
C TYR A 94 -1.79 7.02 15.30
N GLY A 95 -1.65 7.33 16.59
CA GLY A 95 -2.56 8.26 17.30
C GLY A 95 -4.00 7.73 17.38
N GLY A 96 -4.17 6.41 17.53
CA GLY A 96 -5.48 5.78 17.49
C GLY A 96 -5.45 4.29 17.21
N ILE A 97 -6.64 3.69 17.06
CA ILE A 97 -6.80 2.27 16.74
C ILE A 97 -6.71 2.07 15.22
N PRO A 98 -5.68 1.37 14.71
CA PRO A 98 -5.55 1.07 13.29
C PRO A 98 -6.57 0.00 12.87
N ILE A 99 -7.26 0.26 11.77
CA ILE A 99 -8.29 -0.58 11.18
C ILE A 99 -7.81 -1.09 9.82
N PHE A 100 -7.61 -2.39 9.75
CA PHE A 100 -7.28 -3.20 8.58
C PHE A 100 -8.41 -4.18 8.25
N GLY A 101 -8.56 -4.54 6.97
CA GLY A 101 -9.43 -5.63 6.52
C GLY A 101 -10.83 -5.20 6.08
N LEU A 102 -11.04 -3.93 5.72
CA LEU A 102 -12.33 -3.42 5.27
C LEU A 102 -12.67 -3.95 3.87
N TYR A 103 -13.96 -4.19 3.62
CA TYR A 103 -14.46 -4.49 2.28
C TYR A 103 -14.51 -3.20 1.44
N PRO A 104 -14.25 -3.22 0.13
CA PRO A 104 -14.45 -2.08 -0.77
C PRO A 104 -15.95 -1.81 -1.03
N SER A 105 -16.29 -0.57 -1.40
CA SER A 105 -17.66 -0.14 -1.74
C SER A 105 -18.72 -0.57 -0.72
N TYR A 106 -18.40 -0.55 0.56
CA TYR A 106 -19.27 -1.10 1.60
C TYR A 106 -19.29 -0.24 2.86
N LEU A 107 -20.45 -0.18 3.51
CA LEU A 107 -20.59 0.37 4.86
C LEU A 107 -20.15 -0.69 5.87
N ASN A 108 -18.85 -0.76 6.11
CA ASN A 108 -18.25 -1.72 7.02
C ASN A 108 -18.72 -1.48 8.45
N THR A 109 -18.94 -2.57 9.17
CA THR A 109 -19.23 -2.53 10.61
C THR A 109 -18.00 -3.05 11.35
N VAL A 110 -17.45 -2.21 12.22
CA VAL A 110 -16.24 -2.52 12.99
C VAL A 110 -16.58 -2.49 14.47
N LYS A 111 -16.27 -3.58 15.18
CA LYS A 111 -16.36 -3.65 16.64
C LYS A 111 -14.98 -3.47 17.24
N VAL A 112 -14.86 -2.57 18.20
CA VAL A 112 -13.61 -2.38 18.95
C VAL A 112 -13.85 -2.50 20.45
N SER A 113 -12.99 -3.25 21.10
CA SER A 113 -12.88 -3.31 22.56
C SER A 113 -11.52 -2.74 22.96
N TYR A 114 -11.47 -1.89 23.97
CA TYR A 114 -10.24 -1.22 24.39
C TYR A 114 -10.37 -0.64 25.80
N THR A 115 -9.24 -0.37 26.44
CA THR A 115 -9.16 0.45 27.65
C THR A 115 -8.70 1.84 27.25
N LYS A 116 -9.43 2.89 27.64
CA LYS A 116 -9.00 4.29 27.48
C LYS A 116 -8.63 4.88 28.83
N THR A 117 -7.52 5.61 28.88
CA THR A 117 -7.03 6.25 30.11
C THR A 117 -6.77 7.73 29.87
N ALA A 118 -7.31 8.57 30.76
CA ALA A 118 -7.02 10.00 30.82
C ALA A 118 -7.03 10.47 32.27
N ASN A 119 -6.16 11.41 32.62
CA ASN A 119 -6.09 12.01 33.97
C ASN A 119 -6.05 10.97 35.11
N GLY A 120 -5.28 9.90 34.93
CA GLY A 120 -5.13 8.82 35.90
C GLY A 120 -6.36 7.90 36.06
N LYS A 121 -7.42 8.09 35.27
CA LYS A 121 -8.63 7.25 35.29
C LYS A 121 -8.70 6.39 34.03
N SER A 122 -8.92 5.10 34.23
CA SER A 122 -9.07 4.11 33.14
C SER A 122 -10.50 3.62 33.05
N GLN A 123 -11.00 3.47 31.82
CA GLN A 123 -12.31 2.91 31.53
C GLN A 123 -12.18 1.85 30.45
N LYS A 124 -12.75 0.67 30.70
CA LYS A 124 -12.85 -0.40 29.71
C LYS A 124 -14.11 -0.21 28.86
N VAL A 125 -13.95 -0.27 27.55
CA VAL A 125 -15.00 -0.21 26.54
C VAL A 125 -15.03 -1.54 25.81
N ILE A 126 -16.23 -2.11 25.62
CA ILE A 126 -16.41 -3.45 25.04
C ILE A 126 -17.33 -3.33 23.83
N ASP A 127 -16.90 -3.89 22.71
CA ASP A 127 -17.64 -4.03 21.45
C ASP A 127 -18.33 -2.74 20.98
N GLU A 128 -17.66 -1.60 21.13
CA GLU A 128 -18.14 -0.33 20.58
C GLU A 128 -18.15 -0.40 19.05
N ILE A 129 -19.25 0.03 18.45
CA ILE A 129 -19.51 -0.16 17.01
C ILE A 129 -19.22 1.13 16.26
N TYR A 130 -18.43 0.99 15.19
CA TYR A 130 -18.14 2.03 14.22
C TYR A 130 -18.63 1.62 12.83
N LYS A 131 -19.18 2.59 12.09
CA LYS A 131 -19.63 2.43 10.71
C LYS A 131 -18.68 3.18 9.79
N ILE A 132 -18.04 2.46 8.87
CA ILE A 132 -16.96 2.97 8.03
C ILE A 132 -17.27 2.68 6.56
N THR A 133 -17.61 3.73 5.81
CA THR A 133 -17.77 3.63 4.34
C THR A 133 -16.40 3.66 3.67
N THR A 134 -16.18 2.73 2.75
CA THR A 134 -14.97 2.65 1.94
C THR A 134 -15.25 2.99 0.47
N PRO A 135 -14.25 3.51 -0.27
CA PRO A 135 -14.35 3.62 -1.72
C PRO A 135 -14.32 2.24 -2.38
N GLY A 136 -14.61 2.21 -3.68
CA GLY A 136 -14.31 1.06 -4.51
C GLY A 136 -12.81 0.84 -4.66
N VAL A 137 -12.46 -0.27 -5.30
CA VAL A 137 -11.08 -0.50 -5.74
C VAL A 137 -10.83 0.38 -6.96
N SER A 138 -9.74 1.14 -6.92
CA SER A 138 -9.29 1.96 -8.06
C SER A 138 -7.86 1.57 -8.40
N ILE A 139 -7.64 1.23 -9.66
CA ILE A 139 -6.33 0.93 -10.23
C ILE A 139 -6.21 1.61 -11.59
N GLU A 140 -5.00 1.92 -12.01
CA GLU A 140 -4.71 2.44 -13.33
C GLU A 140 -4.91 1.36 -14.42
N PRO A 141 -5.78 1.59 -15.42
CA PRO A 141 -5.92 0.67 -16.56
C PRO A 141 -4.67 0.67 -17.44
N SER A 142 -4.24 -0.53 -17.84
CA SER A 142 -3.07 -0.80 -18.70
C SER A 142 -3.21 -0.38 -20.15
N GLY A 143 -4.42 -0.14 -20.63
CA GLY A 143 -4.71 0.03 -22.06
C GLY A 143 -4.56 -1.27 -22.87
N SER A 144 -4.36 -2.42 -22.23
CA SER A 144 -4.40 -3.74 -22.88
C SER A 144 -5.84 -4.22 -23.06
N THR A 145 -6.14 -4.86 -24.20
CA THR A 145 -7.43 -5.52 -24.46
C THR A 145 -7.67 -6.73 -23.54
N ASP A 146 -6.62 -7.25 -22.91
CA ASP A 146 -6.71 -8.38 -22.00
C ASP A 146 -7.17 -7.97 -20.59
N GLN A 147 -7.05 -6.69 -20.23
CA GLN A 147 -7.57 -6.18 -18.96
C GLN A 147 -9.07 -5.89 -19.08
N ARG A 148 -9.89 -6.77 -18.48
CA ARG A 148 -11.36 -6.69 -18.57
C ARG A 148 -12.06 -6.11 -17.34
N GLY A 149 -11.32 -5.67 -16.33
CA GLY A 149 -11.86 -5.15 -15.09
C GLY A 149 -10.82 -5.03 -13.98
N THR A 150 -11.29 -4.96 -12.74
CA THR A 150 -10.42 -4.94 -11.56
C THR A 150 -9.89 -6.35 -11.29
N PRO A 151 -8.58 -6.57 -11.10
CA PRO A 151 -8.05 -7.86 -10.68
C PRO A 151 -8.76 -8.34 -9.43
N PHE A 152 -9.06 -9.64 -9.40
CA PHE A 152 -9.72 -10.30 -8.27
C PHE A 152 -11.14 -9.80 -7.97
N GLU A 153 -11.80 -9.10 -8.90
CA GLU A 153 -13.23 -8.81 -8.80
C GLU A 153 -14.07 -10.09 -8.71
N ASN A 154 -13.63 -11.16 -9.37
CA ASN A 154 -14.24 -12.49 -9.31
C ASN A 154 -13.18 -13.54 -8.95
N VAL A 155 -13.27 -14.10 -7.74
CA VAL A 155 -12.40 -15.18 -7.29
C VAL A 155 -13.23 -16.45 -7.10
N LYS A 156 -12.85 -17.52 -7.81
CA LYS A 156 -13.50 -18.83 -7.66
C LYS A 156 -12.81 -19.63 -6.56
N VAL A 157 -13.48 -19.76 -5.41
CA VAL A 157 -13.02 -20.65 -4.32
C VAL A 157 -13.29 -22.10 -4.72
N LEU A 158 -12.23 -22.87 -5.00
CA LEU A 158 -12.35 -24.27 -5.44
C LEU A 158 -12.54 -25.24 -4.26
N LYS A 159 -11.87 -24.99 -3.13
CA LYS A 159 -11.91 -25.83 -1.93
C LYS A 159 -11.66 -24.96 -0.69
N MET A 160 -12.45 -25.17 0.36
CA MET A 160 -12.26 -24.50 1.64
C MET A 160 -12.55 -25.47 2.79
N ASP A 161 -11.49 -25.98 3.41
CA ASP A 161 -11.61 -26.72 4.67
C ASP A 161 -11.86 -25.70 5.80
N PRO A 162 -12.87 -25.91 6.66
CA PRO A 162 -13.22 -24.97 7.74
C PRO A 162 -12.04 -24.52 8.60
N LYS A 163 -11.01 -25.36 8.79
CA LYS A 163 -9.83 -25.03 9.61
C LYS A 163 -8.94 -23.94 9.02
N PHE A 164 -9.13 -23.59 7.75
CA PHE A 164 -8.39 -22.53 7.06
C PHE A 164 -9.26 -21.32 6.73
N SER A 165 -10.50 -21.27 7.24
CA SER A 165 -11.47 -20.20 6.92
C SER A 165 -11.08 -18.81 7.41
N ASP A 166 -9.99 -18.69 8.17
CA ASP A 166 -9.43 -17.45 8.68
C ASP A 166 -8.28 -16.88 7.83
N ARG A 167 -7.81 -17.61 6.81
CA ARG A 167 -6.64 -17.23 6.02
C ARG A 167 -6.88 -15.99 5.17
N LEU A 168 -5.80 -15.24 5.00
CA LEU A 168 -5.68 -14.08 4.12
C LEU A 168 -4.45 -14.28 3.25
N TYR A 169 -4.56 -13.95 1.96
CA TYR A 169 -3.49 -14.15 0.98
C TYR A 169 -3.12 -12.80 0.37
N LEU A 170 -1.87 -12.37 0.57
CA LEU A 170 -1.32 -11.28 -0.21
C LEU A 170 -0.99 -11.82 -1.61
N VAL A 171 -1.60 -11.22 -2.63
CA VAL A 171 -1.38 -11.59 -4.02
C VAL A 171 -0.80 -10.39 -4.75
N ASN A 172 0.40 -10.58 -5.27
CA ASN A 172 1.06 -9.65 -6.17
C ASN A 172 0.86 -10.12 -7.61
N ASN A 173 0.22 -9.28 -8.43
CA ASN A 173 -0.05 -9.54 -9.83
C ASN A 173 0.65 -8.48 -10.70
N ALA A 174 1.37 -8.91 -11.72
CA ALA A 174 1.84 -8.03 -12.79
C ALA A 174 0.81 -8.08 -13.92
N PRO A 175 0.02 -7.01 -14.19
CA PRO A 175 -0.99 -7.00 -15.24
C PRO A 175 -0.39 -6.94 -16.66
N GLY A 176 0.94 -6.95 -16.79
CA GLY A 176 1.66 -6.78 -18.04
C GLY A 176 1.99 -5.32 -18.33
N LYS A 177 2.52 -5.10 -19.54
CA LYS A 177 2.93 -3.77 -20.02
C LYS A 177 1.79 -2.76 -19.98
N GLN A 178 2.14 -1.55 -19.56
CA GLN A 178 1.27 -0.38 -19.63
C GLN A 178 1.44 0.27 -21.00
N SER A 179 0.46 0.05 -21.87
CA SER A 179 0.50 0.49 -23.27
C SER A 179 0.76 1.99 -23.37
N GLY A 180 1.86 2.36 -24.03
CA GLY A 180 2.22 3.76 -24.25
C GLY A 180 2.83 4.49 -23.04
N LYS A 181 3.14 3.79 -21.93
CA LYS A 181 3.83 4.36 -20.75
C LYS A 181 5.02 3.52 -20.29
N GLY A 182 4.86 2.20 -20.21
CA GLY A 182 5.91 1.27 -19.78
C GLY A 182 6.93 0.99 -20.87
N SER A 183 8.09 0.45 -20.47
CA SER A 183 9.18 0.02 -21.36
C SER A 183 9.72 1.12 -22.32
N GLN A 184 9.61 2.40 -21.96
CA GLN A 184 10.01 3.53 -22.82
C GLN A 184 11.48 3.94 -22.68
N SER A 185 12.26 3.21 -21.90
CA SER A 185 13.65 3.59 -21.62
C SER A 185 14.53 2.35 -21.56
N VAL A 186 15.78 2.54 -21.98
CA VAL A 186 16.86 1.56 -21.87
C VAL A 186 18.09 2.25 -21.32
N TRP A 187 18.96 1.48 -20.67
CA TRP A 187 20.26 1.99 -20.30
C TRP A 187 21.15 2.17 -21.54
N ASN A 188 21.87 3.29 -21.62
CA ASN A 188 22.79 3.56 -22.73
C ASN A 188 24.24 3.17 -22.41
N ASN A 189 25.06 4.06 -21.83
CA ASN A 189 26.47 3.77 -21.55
C ASN A 189 26.68 3.58 -20.04
N PRO A 190 27.22 2.43 -19.56
CA PRO A 190 27.50 1.17 -20.28
C PRO A 190 26.26 0.42 -20.78
N VAL A 191 26.36 -0.33 -21.88
CA VAL A 191 25.20 -1.05 -22.46
C VAL A 191 24.79 -2.27 -21.62
N GLY A 192 23.52 -2.66 -21.69
CA GLY A 192 22.96 -3.83 -21.01
C GLY A 192 21.90 -3.48 -19.96
N GLY A 193 21.76 -4.33 -18.94
CA GLY A 193 20.71 -4.23 -17.94
C GLY A 193 19.33 -4.66 -18.48
N ALA A 194 18.28 -4.28 -17.76
CA ALA A 194 16.90 -4.67 -18.04
C ALA A 194 15.90 -3.56 -17.68
N MET A 195 16.26 -2.29 -17.93
CA MET A 195 15.40 -1.12 -17.63
C MET A 195 14.06 -1.16 -18.36
N GLU A 196 14.01 -1.79 -19.53
CA GLU A 196 12.79 -1.98 -20.31
C GLU A 196 11.78 -2.90 -19.62
N TRP A 197 12.19 -3.61 -18.57
CA TRP A 197 11.32 -4.42 -17.72
C TRP A 197 10.57 -3.54 -16.70
N ASP A 198 9.68 -2.73 -17.27
CA ASP A 198 9.01 -1.61 -16.63
C ASP A 198 7.50 -1.69 -16.87
N GLU A 199 6.81 -2.34 -15.91
CA GLU A 199 5.38 -2.61 -15.93
C GLU A 199 4.76 -2.23 -14.58
N ASN A 200 3.43 -2.17 -14.52
CA ASN A 200 2.73 -1.91 -13.26
C ASN A 200 2.67 -3.19 -12.39
N SER A 201 2.18 -3.08 -11.17
CA SER A 201 1.91 -4.21 -10.29
C SER A 201 0.72 -3.91 -9.41
N ASN A 202 -0.21 -4.85 -9.31
CA ASN A 202 -1.35 -4.74 -8.42
C ASN A 202 -1.17 -5.66 -7.22
N VAL A 203 -1.33 -5.11 -6.01
CA VAL A 203 -1.08 -5.84 -4.77
C VAL A 203 -2.34 -5.83 -3.92
N PHE A 204 -2.87 -7.01 -3.64
CA PHE A 204 -4.12 -7.20 -2.91
C PHE A 204 -3.94 -8.14 -1.74
N ILE A 205 -4.83 -8.05 -0.75
CA ILE A 205 -5.09 -9.14 0.18
C ILE A 205 -6.50 -9.65 -0.05
N ILE A 206 -6.61 -10.95 -0.28
CA ILE A 206 -7.87 -11.65 -0.56
C ILE A 206 -8.14 -12.65 0.57
N ASP A 207 -9.39 -12.77 0.98
CA ASP A 207 -9.80 -13.74 2.00
C ASP A 207 -10.30 -15.07 1.41
N THR A 208 -10.70 -15.98 2.29
CA THR A 208 -11.16 -17.31 1.89
C THR A 208 -12.53 -17.35 1.22
N LYS A 209 -13.24 -16.23 1.19
CA LYS A 209 -14.49 -16.04 0.44
C LYS A 209 -14.23 -15.43 -0.93
N GLY A 210 -12.97 -15.15 -1.27
CA GLY A 210 -12.60 -14.52 -2.52
C GLY A 210 -12.80 -13.00 -2.50
N GLU A 211 -12.93 -12.41 -1.32
CA GLU A 211 -13.19 -10.98 -1.17
C GLU A 211 -11.90 -10.19 -1.01
N ILE A 212 -11.82 -9.03 -1.65
CA ILE A 212 -10.72 -8.08 -1.46
C ILE A 212 -10.87 -7.44 -0.08
N ARG A 213 -9.84 -7.56 0.76
CA ARG A 213 -9.79 -7.03 2.14
C ARG A 213 -8.75 -5.94 2.33
N TRP A 214 -7.90 -5.73 1.33
CA TRP A 214 -6.90 -4.68 1.27
C TRP A 214 -6.35 -4.59 -0.16
N TYR A 215 -5.91 -3.40 -0.54
CA TYR A 215 -5.05 -3.22 -1.70
C TYR A 215 -4.08 -2.07 -1.44
N PHE A 216 -2.92 -2.14 -2.08
CA PHE A 216 -1.95 -1.06 -2.11
C PHE A 216 -2.20 -0.20 -3.35
N ASP A 217 -2.34 1.11 -3.16
CA ASP A 217 -2.48 2.08 -4.24
C ASP A 217 -1.08 2.37 -4.84
N ASN A 218 -0.60 1.42 -5.63
CA ASN A 218 0.72 1.42 -6.26
C ASN A 218 0.90 2.60 -7.23
N ASP A 219 -0.18 3.09 -7.84
CA ASP A 219 -0.14 4.19 -8.82
C ASP A 219 0.35 5.49 -8.18
N LYS A 220 0.07 5.69 -6.88
CA LYS A 220 0.60 6.82 -6.11
C LYS A 220 2.07 6.68 -5.73
N LEU A 221 2.60 5.46 -5.73
CA LEU A 221 4.01 5.22 -5.45
C LEU A 221 4.85 5.38 -6.73
N MET A 222 4.29 5.03 -7.89
CA MET A 222 4.95 5.07 -9.19
C MET A 222 4.84 6.44 -9.87
N ASN A 223 5.80 6.74 -10.75
CA ASN A 223 5.79 7.90 -11.63
C ASN A 223 6.37 7.50 -13.00
N TRP A 224 5.50 7.42 -14.01
CA TRP A 224 5.85 7.03 -15.37
C TRP A 224 6.86 7.98 -16.04
N ASP A 225 6.94 9.25 -15.61
CA ASP A 225 7.89 10.23 -16.15
C ASP A 225 9.26 10.19 -15.43
N ASN A 226 9.44 9.31 -14.45
CA ASN A 226 10.68 9.16 -13.70
C ASN A 226 11.17 7.72 -13.70
N ILE A 227 12.22 7.44 -14.47
CA ILE A 227 12.85 6.11 -14.59
C ILE A 227 13.33 5.51 -13.27
N TYR A 228 13.56 6.34 -12.24
CA TYR A 228 13.98 5.89 -10.91
C TYR A 228 12.80 5.62 -9.98
N ASN A 229 11.57 5.98 -10.37
CA ASN A 229 10.38 5.79 -9.56
C ASN A 229 9.30 4.99 -10.30
N ARG A 230 9.71 3.91 -10.95
CA ARG A 230 8.82 2.98 -11.65
C ARG A 230 9.49 1.61 -11.78
N GLY A 231 8.79 0.66 -12.37
CA GLY A 231 9.19 -0.74 -12.47
C GLY A 231 8.25 -1.69 -11.73
N ILE A 232 8.47 -2.98 -11.97
CA ILE A 232 7.62 -4.06 -11.47
C ILE A 232 7.89 -4.30 -9.97
N MET A 233 6.85 -4.26 -9.15
CA MET A 233 6.94 -4.55 -7.71
C MET A 233 7.09 -6.05 -7.49
N MET A 234 8.17 -6.45 -6.82
CA MET A 234 8.51 -7.86 -6.60
C MET A 234 9.17 -8.07 -5.24
N GLY A 235 9.22 -9.34 -4.80
CA GLY A 235 9.90 -9.71 -3.56
C GLY A 235 9.17 -9.19 -2.32
N PHE A 236 7.84 -9.28 -2.28
CA PHE A 236 7.07 -8.92 -1.09
C PHE A 236 7.37 -9.90 0.05
N HIS A 237 7.97 -9.41 1.12
CA HIS A 237 8.23 -10.17 2.34
C HIS A 237 7.72 -9.45 3.58
N GLN A 238 7.10 -10.20 4.49
CA GLN A 238 6.75 -9.70 5.81
C GLN A 238 7.98 -9.70 6.72
N ASN A 239 8.22 -8.56 7.37
CA ASN A 239 9.29 -8.36 8.34
C ASN A 239 8.85 -8.83 9.73
N LYS A 240 9.81 -9.02 10.64
CA LYS A 240 9.52 -9.37 12.05
C LYS A 240 8.63 -8.33 12.77
N ASP A 241 8.65 -7.08 12.33
CA ASP A 241 7.80 -6.00 12.85
C ASP A 241 6.40 -5.95 12.19
N GLY A 242 6.11 -6.88 11.28
CA GLY A 242 4.84 -7.01 10.57
C GLY A 242 4.72 -6.14 9.32
N ALA A 243 5.66 -5.23 9.06
CA ALA A 243 5.68 -4.41 7.84
C ALA A 243 6.10 -5.24 6.62
N LEU A 244 5.78 -4.74 5.43
CA LEU A 244 6.13 -5.37 4.16
C LEU A 244 7.34 -4.68 3.54
N THR A 245 8.28 -5.46 3.06
CA THR A 245 9.39 -5.02 2.21
C THR A 245 9.23 -5.59 0.81
N TRP A 246 9.62 -4.81 -0.19
CA TRP A 246 9.68 -5.22 -1.59
C TRP A 246 10.56 -4.25 -2.38
N GLY A 247 10.83 -4.53 -3.64
CA GLY A 247 11.49 -3.58 -4.53
C GLY A 247 10.89 -3.55 -5.93
N PHE A 248 11.31 -2.56 -6.69
CA PHE A 248 10.88 -2.33 -8.07
C PHE A 248 11.86 -1.41 -8.79
N GLY A 249 12.30 -1.84 -9.98
CA GLY A 249 13.18 -1.06 -10.84
C GLY A 249 14.44 -0.60 -10.09
N GLN A 250 14.51 0.69 -9.76
CA GLN A 250 15.68 1.29 -9.13
C GLN A 250 15.49 1.56 -7.62
N ARG A 251 14.47 0.97 -7.00
CA ARG A 251 14.10 1.20 -5.61
C ARG A 251 13.81 -0.08 -4.84
N TYR A 252 13.93 0.03 -3.53
CA TYR A 252 13.43 -0.94 -2.56
C TYR A 252 12.86 -0.20 -1.36
N VAL A 253 11.81 -0.75 -0.78
CA VAL A 253 10.93 -0.01 0.11
C VAL A 253 10.43 -0.86 1.26
N LYS A 254 9.95 -0.17 2.30
CA LYS A 254 9.28 -0.76 3.44
C LYS A 254 8.10 0.09 3.86
N TYR A 255 6.92 -0.53 3.88
CA TYR A 255 5.69 0.11 4.32
C TYR A 255 4.93 -0.83 5.26
N ASP A 256 4.16 -0.27 6.19
CA ASP A 256 3.20 -1.06 6.97
C ASP A 256 1.86 -1.20 6.24
N ILE A 257 0.96 -2.01 6.83
CA ILE A 257 -0.32 -2.35 6.22
C ILE A 257 -1.30 -1.16 6.10
N LEU A 258 -1.05 -0.03 6.77
CA LEU A 258 -1.84 1.20 6.59
C LEU A 258 -1.29 2.07 5.46
N GLY A 259 -0.19 1.66 4.84
CA GLY A 259 0.51 2.42 3.81
C GLY A 259 1.46 3.47 4.38
N ARG A 260 1.85 3.40 5.66
CA ARG A 260 2.86 4.32 6.21
C ARG A 260 4.24 3.95 5.69
N GLU A 261 4.95 4.94 5.16
CA GLU A 261 6.34 4.78 4.77
C GLU A 261 7.24 4.57 6.00
N ILE A 262 8.02 3.49 5.98
CA ILE A 262 9.12 3.28 6.92
C ILE A 262 10.44 3.67 6.24
N PHE A 263 10.65 3.21 5.00
CA PHE A 263 11.66 3.77 4.10
C PHE A 263 11.28 3.56 2.64
N ASN A 264 11.81 4.41 1.77
CA ASN A 264 11.67 4.28 0.33
C ASN A 264 12.95 4.71 -0.39
N ARG A 265 13.84 3.75 -0.66
CA ARG A 265 15.24 4.01 -1.01
C ARG A 265 15.53 3.71 -2.47
N LYS A 266 16.40 4.52 -3.06
CA LYS A 266 17.05 4.19 -4.34
C LYS A 266 18.12 3.13 -4.08
N LEU A 267 18.38 2.27 -5.07
CA LEU A 267 19.54 1.39 -5.05
C LEU A 267 20.85 2.19 -4.91
N PRO A 268 21.86 1.66 -4.19
CA PRO A 268 23.20 2.23 -4.19
C PRO A 268 23.76 2.33 -5.62
N ALA A 269 24.57 3.34 -5.90
CA ALA A 269 24.92 3.74 -7.28
C ALA A 269 25.64 2.67 -8.12
N ALA A 270 26.27 1.69 -7.49
CA ALA A 270 26.92 0.57 -8.16
C ALA A 270 25.92 -0.47 -8.70
N TYR A 271 24.64 -0.38 -8.34
CA TYR A 271 23.61 -1.36 -8.64
C TYR A 271 22.37 -0.75 -9.29
N ILE A 272 21.71 -1.55 -10.11
CA ILE A 272 20.54 -1.19 -10.90
C ILE A 272 19.57 -2.38 -10.97
N ASP A 273 18.37 -2.13 -11.49
CA ASP A 273 17.44 -3.16 -11.98
C ASP A 273 17.10 -4.24 -10.93
N PHE A 274 16.74 -3.79 -9.73
CA PHE A 274 16.15 -4.64 -8.71
C PHE A 274 15.02 -5.45 -9.32
N SER A 275 14.99 -6.74 -9.01
CA SER A 275 13.89 -7.59 -9.44
C SER A 275 13.78 -8.87 -8.61
N HIS A 276 12.60 -9.50 -8.63
CA HIS A 276 12.26 -10.81 -8.06
C HIS A 276 12.30 -10.93 -6.53
N ALA A 277 13.42 -10.66 -5.87
CA ALA A 277 13.60 -11.03 -4.46
C ALA A 277 14.22 -9.92 -3.62
N MET A 278 13.62 -9.70 -2.45
CA MET A 278 14.15 -8.93 -1.33
C MET A 278 13.94 -9.74 -0.06
N ASP A 279 15.03 -10.21 0.55
CA ASP A 279 14.95 -11.07 1.73
C ASP A 279 15.38 -10.34 3.00
N ASN A 280 14.67 -10.62 4.10
CA ASN A 280 14.95 -10.06 5.41
C ASN A 280 15.98 -10.93 6.14
N MET A 281 17.14 -10.36 6.46
CA MET A 281 18.20 -11.10 7.15
C MET A 281 18.00 -11.11 8.67
N GLN A 282 18.61 -12.10 9.33
CA GLN A 282 18.49 -12.28 10.78
C GLN A 282 19.13 -11.14 11.58
N ASN A 283 20.19 -10.53 11.04
CA ASN A 283 20.91 -9.37 11.58
C ASN A 283 20.17 -8.03 11.38
N GLY A 284 19.03 -8.02 10.68
CA GLY A 284 18.26 -6.80 10.39
C GLY A 284 18.57 -6.14 9.04
N HIS A 285 19.51 -6.71 8.28
CA HIS A 285 19.88 -6.27 6.94
C HIS A 285 18.90 -6.83 5.89
N TYR A 286 19.09 -6.43 4.64
CA TYR A 286 18.31 -6.90 3.50
C TYR A 286 19.20 -7.44 2.40
N LEU A 287 18.81 -8.58 1.82
CA LEU A 287 19.39 -9.09 0.58
C LEU A 287 18.54 -8.63 -0.60
N LEU A 288 19.17 -8.02 -1.59
CA LEU A 288 18.54 -7.52 -2.81
C LEU A 288 19.11 -8.25 -4.02
N ARG A 289 18.25 -8.80 -4.88
CA ARG A 289 18.68 -9.29 -6.19
C ARG A 289 18.63 -8.14 -7.20
N VAL A 290 19.81 -7.75 -7.68
CA VAL A 290 20.05 -6.60 -8.56
C VAL A 290 20.95 -6.98 -9.75
N ALA A 291 21.30 -5.99 -10.55
CA ALA A 291 22.38 -6.02 -11.53
C ALA A 291 23.47 -5.02 -11.16
N SER A 292 24.70 -5.27 -11.61
CA SER A 292 25.82 -4.34 -11.50
C SER A 292 25.73 -3.26 -12.58
N ALA A 293 25.91 -1.99 -12.21
CA ALA A 293 25.70 -0.84 -13.08
C ALA A 293 26.84 -0.58 -14.08
N ASN A 294 28.03 -1.11 -13.82
CA ASN A 294 29.24 -0.84 -14.61
C ASN A 294 30.35 -1.88 -14.40
N THR A 295 30.09 -3.14 -14.74
CA THR A 295 31.07 -4.22 -14.64
C THR A 295 32.08 -4.14 -15.77
N LEU A 296 33.38 -4.15 -15.44
CA LEU A 296 34.47 -4.30 -16.41
C LEU A 296 34.64 -5.79 -16.73
N ARG A 297 34.43 -6.16 -17.99
CA ARG A 297 34.66 -7.51 -18.49
C ARG A 297 36.15 -7.75 -18.77
N PRO A 298 36.59 -9.02 -18.84
CA PRO A 298 37.96 -9.38 -19.22
C PRO A 298 38.41 -8.87 -20.60
N ASP A 299 37.47 -8.59 -21.51
CA ASP A 299 37.73 -8.01 -22.83
C ASP A 299 37.85 -6.47 -22.83
N GLY A 300 37.88 -5.85 -21.65
CA GLY A 300 38.02 -4.40 -21.47
C GLY A 300 36.71 -3.62 -21.65
N LYS A 301 35.58 -4.28 -21.93
CA LYS A 301 34.29 -3.62 -22.13
C LYS A 301 33.54 -3.46 -20.81
N HIS A 302 32.91 -2.30 -20.66
CA HIS A 302 31.98 -2.04 -19.56
C HIS A 302 30.56 -2.48 -19.93
N VAL A 303 29.89 -3.17 -19.01
CA VAL A 303 28.50 -3.61 -19.18
C VAL A 303 27.67 -3.38 -17.93
N ARG A 304 26.37 -3.20 -18.14
CA ARG A 304 25.35 -3.41 -17.12
C ARG A 304 24.97 -4.88 -17.12
N THR A 305 25.16 -5.56 -15.99
CA THR A 305 24.89 -7.00 -15.90
C THR A 305 23.39 -7.25 -15.82
N VAL A 306 22.96 -8.52 -15.80
CA VAL A 306 21.53 -8.85 -15.77
C VAL A 306 21.29 -9.91 -14.70
N ARG A 307 20.62 -9.50 -13.61
CA ARG A 307 19.99 -10.41 -12.64
C ARG A 307 20.95 -11.38 -11.94
N ASP A 308 22.22 -11.02 -11.85
CA ASP A 308 23.34 -11.87 -11.47
C ASP A 308 24.20 -11.25 -10.36
N THR A 309 23.66 -10.29 -9.62
CA THR A 309 24.31 -9.69 -8.45
C THR A 309 23.35 -9.73 -7.27
N ILE A 310 23.82 -10.18 -6.11
CA ILE A 310 23.11 -10.09 -4.83
C ILE A 310 23.83 -9.08 -3.95
N VAL A 311 23.09 -8.20 -3.29
CA VAL A 311 23.66 -7.16 -2.42
C VAL A 311 23.04 -7.26 -1.03
N GLU A 312 23.88 -7.24 -0.01
CA GLU A 312 23.45 -7.01 1.38
C GLU A 312 23.49 -5.50 1.67
N VAL A 313 22.36 -4.95 2.13
CA VAL A 313 22.28 -3.58 2.65
C VAL A 313 21.91 -3.56 4.12
N ASP A 314 22.56 -2.67 4.88
CA ASP A 314 22.25 -2.41 6.28
C ASP A 314 20.91 -1.67 6.47
N GLU A 315 20.54 -1.43 7.72
CA GLU A 315 19.32 -0.72 8.08
C GLU A 315 19.27 0.72 7.56
N ASN A 316 20.41 1.32 7.19
CA ASN A 316 20.52 2.67 6.62
C ASN A 316 20.56 2.65 5.09
N GLY A 317 20.74 1.48 4.48
CA GLY A 317 20.84 1.28 3.04
C GLY A 317 22.29 1.34 2.52
N ASN A 318 23.29 1.26 3.40
CA ASN A 318 24.68 1.12 3.00
C ASN A 318 24.95 -0.33 2.58
N VAL A 319 25.78 -0.49 1.56
CA VAL A 319 26.21 -1.82 1.10
C VAL A 319 27.20 -2.37 2.10
N VAL A 320 26.94 -3.59 2.55
CA VAL A 320 27.81 -4.32 3.48
C VAL A 320 28.65 -5.34 2.73
N ASP A 321 28.03 -6.05 1.79
CA ASP A 321 28.68 -7.05 0.94
C ASP A 321 27.93 -7.18 -0.41
N ASP A 322 28.60 -7.72 -1.42
CA ASP A 322 28.02 -8.05 -2.72
C ASP A 322 28.56 -9.38 -3.27
N TRP A 323 27.63 -10.21 -3.77
CA TRP A 323 27.94 -11.48 -4.44
C TRP A 323 27.70 -11.33 -5.93
N ARG A 324 28.81 -11.21 -6.67
CA ARG A 324 28.84 -11.17 -8.13
C ARG A 324 28.78 -12.58 -8.65
N LEU A 325 27.58 -13.05 -8.99
CA LEU A 325 27.37 -14.45 -9.37
C LEU A 325 28.15 -14.82 -10.64
N TYR A 326 28.46 -13.86 -11.50
CA TYR A 326 29.31 -14.07 -12.68
C TYR A 326 30.79 -14.33 -12.34
N GLU A 327 31.24 -14.07 -11.11
CA GLU A 327 32.58 -14.43 -10.60
C GLU A 327 32.56 -15.74 -9.78
N ILE A 328 31.38 -16.13 -9.26
CA ILE A 328 31.20 -17.28 -8.35
C ILE A 328 30.71 -18.53 -9.09
N LEU A 329 29.78 -18.35 -10.03
CA LEU A 329 29.18 -19.41 -10.85
C LEU A 329 29.82 -19.45 -12.24
N ASP A 330 29.31 -20.32 -13.11
CA ASP A 330 29.74 -20.44 -14.51
C ASP A 330 28.75 -19.72 -15.44
N PRO A 331 29.04 -18.49 -15.91
CA PRO A 331 28.18 -17.76 -16.83
C PRO A 331 28.15 -18.35 -18.26
N TYR A 332 29.04 -19.29 -18.59
CA TYR A 332 29.09 -19.95 -19.89
C TYR A 332 28.29 -21.27 -19.94
N ARG A 333 27.82 -21.75 -18.78
CA ARG A 333 27.00 -22.97 -18.71
C ARG A 333 25.65 -22.77 -19.40
N SER A 334 25.54 -23.27 -20.63
CA SER A 334 24.35 -23.06 -21.47
C SER A 334 23.33 -24.21 -21.47
N THR A 335 23.57 -25.32 -20.76
CA THR A 335 22.76 -26.55 -20.88
C THR A 335 21.26 -26.30 -20.68
N ILE A 336 20.90 -25.60 -19.61
CA ILE A 336 19.49 -25.27 -19.34
C ILE A 336 19.02 -24.16 -20.28
N ILE A 337 19.84 -23.13 -20.52
CA ILE A 337 19.49 -22.00 -21.40
C ILE A 337 19.04 -22.49 -22.79
N LYS A 338 19.75 -23.46 -23.37
CA LYS A 338 19.39 -24.02 -24.68
C LYS A 338 18.11 -24.85 -24.65
N ALA A 339 17.83 -25.51 -23.52
CA ALA A 339 16.65 -26.34 -23.32
C ALA A 339 15.39 -25.55 -22.90
N LEU A 340 15.50 -24.24 -22.64
CA LEU A 340 14.36 -23.41 -22.29
C LEU A 340 13.42 -23.23 -23.48
N ASP A 341 12.12 -23.19 -23.17
CA ASP A 341 11.10 -22.72 -24.09
C ASP A 341 11.35 -21.24 -24.40
N GLN A 342 11.61 -20.95 -25.67
CA GLN A 342 11.85 -19.58 -26.14
C GLN A 342 10.64 -18.65 -25.93
N GLY A 343 9.44 -19.20 -25.77
CA GLY A 343 8.23 -18.45 -25.41
C GLY A 343 8.10 -18.11 -23.92
N ALA A 344 9.01 -18.56 -23.06
CA ALA A 344 8.93 -18.37 -21.60
C ALA A 344 10.05 -17.48 -21.01
N VAL A 345 10.87 -16.84 -21.86
CA VAL A 345 11.95 -15.96 -21.41
C VAL A 345 11.41 -14.53 -21.24
N CYS A 346 11.36 -14.05 -19.99
CA CYS A 346 10.67 -12.83 -19.55
C CYS A 346 11.06 -11.51 -20.23
N LEU A 347 12.08 -11.50 -21.11
CA LEU A 347 12.52 -10.29 -21.81
C LEU A 347 12.04 -10.24 -23.26
N ASN A 348 11.76 -11.38 -23.90
CA ASN A 348 11.30 -11.44 -25.30
C ASN A 348 10.51 -12.73 -25.53
N ILE A 349 9.22 -12.71 -25.18
CA ILE A 349 8.30 -13.83 -25.47
C ILE A 349 7.92 -13.77 -26.96
N ASP A 350 8.42 -14.72 -27.74
CA ASP A 350 7.90 -14.98 -29.09
C ASP A 350 6.93 -16.16 -29.04
N ALA A 351 5.63 -15.87 -29.10
CA ALA A 351 4.58 -16.89 -29.06
C ALA A 351 4.69 -17.91 -30.21
N SER A 352 5.29 -17.55 -31.35
CA SER A 352 5.55 -18.48 -32.46
C SER A 352 6.68 -19.49 -32.19
N LYS A 353 7.44 -19.24 -31.12
CA LYS A 353 8.53 -20.08 -30.61
C LYS A 353 8.15 -20.82 -29.33
N ALA A 354 6.91 -20.68 -28.85
CA ALA A 354 6.38 -21.49 -27.75
C ALA A 354 6.54 -22.98 -28.05
N GLY A 355 7.04 -23.74 -27.07
CA GLY A 355 7.35 -25.16 -27.18
C GLY A 355 8.61 -25.50 -27.98
N LYS A 356 9.41 -24.51 -28.41
CA LYS A 356 10.66 -24.74 -29.15
C LYS A 356 11.88 -24.42 -28.28
N THR A 357 12.87 -25.31 -28.32
CA THR A 357 14.19 -25.12 -27.71
C THR A 357 15.17 -24.49 -28.71
N LEU A 358 16.29 -23.95 -28.22
CA LEU A 358 17.41 -23.61 -29.11
C LEU A 358 18.05 -24.91 -29.59
N SER A 359 18.15 -25.10 -30.91
CA SER A 359 19.03 -26.11 -31.49
C SER A 359 20.47 -25.58 -31.48
N ASP A 360 21.44 -26.50 -31.52
CA ASP A 360 22.85 -26.15 -31.73
C ASP A 360 23.09 -25.45 -33.08
#